data_AF-A0A957TPX8-F1
#
_entry.id   AF-A0A957TPX8-F1
#
_cell.length_a   1.000
_cell.length_b   1.000
_cell.length_c   1.000
_cell.angle_alpha   90.00
_cell.angle_beta   90.00
_cell.angle_gamma   90.00
#
_symmetry.space_group_name_H-M   'P 1'
#
loop_
_entity.id
_entity.type
_entity.pdbx_description
1 polymer ?
#
loop_
_entity_poly.entity_id
_entity_poly.type
_entity_poly.pdbx_seq_one_letter_code
_entity_poly.pdbx_strand_id
1 'polypeptide(L)'
;MATQVWGDYLDKETTKRLMQASEGNPLFVVEMVQSGVWATPAEAMPDSDNESQTLPPKVYAVIQHRLTQLSPEARQLVALAATIGRSFAFGVLVQASGKGEDEIVTALDELWQRRIIREQGAHEYDFGHDCIREAAYSELSAIRRKHLHQRVANALETIYLNDIDTVCGQLAMHHERAGNVQDAIHWYQQAAEVAWHLNAFSDATNHLRTALKLLLGIAPTHEIMALELKLQIRFTEFITTATGFTHPERHAAFLRAKQLAVTLQDMDSLVFILSQLVGTYIVMGDPKQVSAVNKQADAIVDRLESVQSKVTICRLGASVARYRGDFLRATALYTEGLKFCESAYQQTNALSVHIECIKTRLLMAISLWLNGYPQQAANLAQSCHAQRSEVTDLNDSTVMMFQAALFWRNLGKVANLTVEAEQMLALGTKYEIALARQSGSVFSGWLLAKQGQLSAGIALICQGIDGFRRMGHAMYQTHRLAMLVEMLLWTAEYKKADKILQEAFDISERRGERFWDVELYRLQGDLLLAQGEPDKRTEAAYLRAIKIAQQQGAKS
;
A
#
# COMPACT_ATOMS: atom_id res chain seq x y z
N MET A 1 -8.10 -44.01 -2.69
CA MET A 1 -6.81 -44.50 -2.16
C MET A 1 -6.55 -44.01 -0.74
N ALA A 2 -6.45 -42.69 -0.49
CA ALA A 2 -6.32 -42.15 0.88
C ALA A 2 -7.45 -42.63 1.84
N THR A 3 -8.70 -42.64 1.35
CA THR A 3 -9.89 -43.15 2.06
C THR A 3 -9.83 -44.65 2.37
N GLN A 4 -9.11 -45.45 1.57
CA GLN A 4 -8.94 -46.89 1.81
C GLN A 4 -7.87 -47.17 2.88
N VAL A 5 -6.95 -46.22 3.12
CA VAL A 5 -5.89 -46.33 4.12
C VAL A 5 -6.31 -45.74 5.46
N TRP A 6 -7.12 -44.67 5.46
CA TRP A 6 -7.52 -43.93 6.66
C TRP A 6 -8.81 -44.46 7.34
N GLY A 7 -9.67 -45.16 6.60
CA GLY A 7 -10.92 -45.71 7.13
C GLY A 7 -12.10 -44.71 7.22
N ASP A 8 -11.85 -43.40 7.14
CA ASP A 8 -12.87 -42.34 7.17
C ASP A 8 -12.82 -41.40 5.94
N TYR A 9 -13.92 -40.64 5.73
CA TYR A 9 -14.05 -39.66 4.64
C TYR A 9 -13.22 -38.41 4.92
N LEU A 10 -12.21 -38.14 4.08
CA LEU A 10 -11.41 -36.91 4.13
C LEU A 10 -12.20 -35.73 3.55
N ASP A 11 -12.21 -34.59 4.24
CA ASP A 11 -12.84 -33.39 3.69
C ASP A 11 -12.14 -32.86 2.42
N LYS A 12 -12.81 -31.97 1.68
CA LYS A 12 -12.30 -31.45 0.40
C LYS A 12 -10.98 -30.68 0.55
N GLU A 13 -10.78 -30.01 1.68
CA GLU A 13 -9.61 -29.16 1.89
C GLU A 13 -8.38 -30.01 2.21
N THR A 14 -8.54 -31.02 3.06
CA THR A 14 -7.52 -32.03 3.37
C THR A 14 -7.16 -32.85 2.14
N THR A 15 -8.16 -33.22 1.32
CA THR A 15 -7.92 -33.92 0.06
C THR A 15 -7.09 -33.06 -0.91
N LYS A 16 -7.39 -31.76 -1.03
CA LYS A 16 -6.62 -30.83 -1.86
C LYS A 16 -5.18 -30.67 -1.36
N ARG A 17 -4.97 -30.54 -0.05
CA ARG A 17 -3.63 -30.48 0.57
C ARG A 17 -2.83 -31.76 0.36
N LEU A 18 -3.45 -32.93 0.58
CA LEU A 18 -2.84 -34.23 0.29
C LEU A 18 -2.45 -34.34 -1.18
N MET A 19 -3.31 -33.89 -2.09
CA MET A 19 -3.04 -33.93 -3.53
C MET A 19 -1.91 -32.98 -3.93
N GLN A 20 -1.85 -31.79 -3.34
CA GLN A 20 -0.76 -30.83 -3.53
C GLN A 20 0.57 -31.34 -2.97
N ALA A 21 0.57 -31.86 -1.74
CA ALA A 21 1.78 -32.35 -1.09
C ALA A 21 2.31 -33.67 -1.68
N SER A 22 1.42 -34.51 -2.25
CA SER A 22 1.83 -35.78 -2.88
C SER A 22 2.10 -35.64 -4.38
N GLU A 23 1.72 -34.51 -4.98
CA GLU A 23 1.61 -34.31 -6.43
C GLU A 23 0.91 -35.48 -7.15
N GLY A 24 -0.01 -36.17 -6.45
CA GLY A 24 -0.73 -37.35 -6.95
C GLY A 24 0.04 -38.67 -6.89
N ASN A 25 1.21 -38.73 -6.27
CA ASN A 25 2.01 -39.95 -6.14
C ASN A 25 1.38 -40.92 -5.11
N PRO A 26 0.93 -42.11 -5.53
CA PRO A 26 0.28 -43.09 -4.65
C PRO A 26 1.08 -43.41 -3.38
N LEU A 27 2.40 -43.58 -3.49
CA LEU A 27 3.25 -43.91 -2.34
C LEU A 27 3.25 -42.80 -1.29
N PHE A 28 3.27 -41.54 -1.74
CA PHE A 28 3.24 -40.36 -0.86
C PHE A 28 1.88 -40.18 -0.22
N VAL A 29 0.79 -40.42 -0.96
CA VAL A 29 -0.57 -40.38 -0.42
C VAL A 29 -0.72 -41.37 0.73
N VAL A 30 -0.21 -42.59 0.58
CA VAL A 30 -0.28 -43.62 1.64
C VAL A 30 0.55 -43.21 2.85
N GLU A 31 1.79 -42.75 2.66
CA GLU A 31 2.69 -42.43 3.77
C GLU A 31 2.33 -41.14 4.50
N MET A 32 1.86 -40.10 3.81
CA MET A 32 1.36 -38.90 4.48
C MET A 32 0.11 -39.20 5.30
N VAL A 33 -0.79 -40.04 4.79
CA VAL A 33 -1.97 -40.49 5.53
C VAL A 33 -1.54 -41.29 6.77
N GLN A 34 -0.54 -42.18 6.66
CA GLN A 34 -0.04 -42.97 7.79
C GLN A 34 0.75 -42.17 8.83
N SER A 35 1.43 -41.09 8.43
CA SER A 35 2.26 -40.28 9.35
C SER A 35 1.48 -39.19 10.09
N GLY A 36 0.23 -38.90 9.70
CA GLY A 36 -0.58 -37.85 10.30
C GLY A 36 -0.10 -36.41 10.01
N VAL A 37 0.87 -36.24 9.11
CA VAL A 37 1.55 -34.95 8.82
C VAL A 37 0.65 -33.93 8.09
N TRP A 38 -0.57 -34.30 7.71
CA TRP A 38 -1.55 -33.42 7.05
C TRP A 38 -2.45 -32.63 8.00
N ALA A 39 -2.35 -32.86 9.33
CA ALA A 39 -3.40 -32.50 10.30
C ALA A 39 -3.15 -31.22 11.15
N THR A 40 -2.20 -30.33 10.83
CA THR A 40 -2.05 -29.07 11.59
C THR A 40 -2.59 -27.86 10.81
N PRO A 41 -3.71 -27.24 11.26
CA PRO A 41 -4.12 -25.93 10.81
C PRO A 41 -3.22 -24.83 11.39
N ALA A 42 -3.04 -23.81 10.58
CA ALA A 42 -2.54 -22.48 10.89
C ALA A 42 -2.84 -21.96 12.31
N GLU A 43 -1.84 -22.05 13.20
CA GLU A 43 -1.48 -20.99 14.16
C GLU A 43 0.03 -20.75 14.07
N ALA A 44 0.56 -20.66 12.85
CA ALA A 44 1.88 -20.10 12.63
C ALA A 44 1.74 -18.58 12.65
N MET A 45 2.08 -17.98 13.80
CA MET A 45 2.49 -16.58 13.88
C MET A 45 3.54 -16.28 12.78
N PRO A 46 3.66 -15.04 12.27
CA PRO A 46 4.61 -14.68 11.22
C PRO A 46 6.10 -14.70 11.63
N ASP A 47 6.42 -15.27 12.79
CA ASP A 47 7.79 -15.38 13.30
C ASP A 47 7.98 -16.79 13.90
N SER A 48 8.29 -17.76 13.02
CA SER A 48 9.12 -18.89 13.39
C SER A 48 9.71 -19.50 12.12
N ASP A 49 11.04 -19.50 12.05
CA ASP A 49 11.89 -20.22 11.08
C ASP A 49 11.67 -21.74 11.15
N ASN A 50 10.48 -22.22 10.78
CA ASN A 50 10.16 -23.63 10.72
C ASN A 50 9.81 -24.02 9.28
N GLU A 51 10.72 -23.73 8.34
CA GLU A 51 10.74 -24.27 6.97
C GLU A 51 11.13 -25.76 6.96
N SER A 52 10.47 -26.57 7.79
CA SER A 52 10.61 -28.02 7.77
C SER A 52 9.22 -28.62 7.88
N GLN A 53 8.46 -28.55 6.79
CA GLN A 53 7.46 -29.59 6.54
C GLN A 53 8.23 -30.90 6.44
N THR A 54 8.32 -31.59 7.56
CA THR A 54 9.11 -32.80 7.69
C THR A 54 8.47 -33.86 6.81
N LEU A 55 9.13 -34.16 5.69
CA LEU A 55 8.78 -35.30 4.85
C LEU A 55 8.61 -36.54 5.74
N PRO A 56 7.55 -37.36 5.55
CA PRO A 56 7.40 -38.60 6.32
C PRO A 56 8.71 -39.41 6.27
N PRO A 57 9.23 -39.90 7.41
CA PRO A 57 10.59 -40.48 7.47
C PRO A 57 10.88 -41.57 6.44
N LYS A 58 9.86 -42.37 6.08
CA LYS A 58 9.99 -43.42 5.06
C LYS A 58 10.10 -42.87 3.64
N VAL A 59 9.34 -41.82 3.31
CA VAL A 59 9.44 -41.11 2.03
C VAL A 59 10.83 -40.49 1.91
N TYR A 60 11.28 -39.83 2.97
CA TYR A 60 12.64 -39.28 3.03
C TYR A 60 13.70 -40.37 2.84
N ALA A 61 13.57 -41.53 3.50
CA ALA A 61 14.51 -42.65 3.36
C ALA A 61 14.55 -43.22 1.93
N VAL A 62 13.42 -43.31 1.23
CA VAL A 62 13.37 -43.76 -0.16
C VAL A 62 14.07 -42.76 -1.08
N ILE A 63 13.83 -41.46 -0.90
CA ILE A 63 14.48 -40.40 -1.68
C ILE A 63 15.99 -40.38 -1.40
N GLN A 64 16.39 -40.43 -0.14
CA GLN A 64 17.78 -40.55 0.29
C GLN A 64 18.48 -41.74 -0.37
N HIS A 65 17.85 -42.91 -0.36
CA HIS A 65 18.41 -44.08 -1.02
C HIS A 65 18.64 -43.85 -2.52
N ARG A 66 17.68 -43.21 -3.21
CA ARG A 66 17.85 -42.84 -4.63
C ARG A 66 19.02 -41.87 -4.84
N LEU A 67 19.16 -40.86 -3.98
CA LEU A 67 20.27 -39.91 -4.04
C LEU A 67 21.63 -40.58 -3.73
N THR A 68 21.65 -41.61 -2.87
CA THR A 68 22.90 -42.35 -2.58
C THR A 68 23.41 -43.21 -3.72
N GLN A 69 22.54 -43.58 -4.67
CA GLN A 69 22.93 -44.38 -5.83
C GLN A 69 23.54 -43.54 -6.96
N LEU A 70 23.52 -42.20 -6.84
CA LEU A 70 24.11 -41.29 -7.83
C LEU A 70 25.63 -41.38 -7.86
N SER A 71 26.22 -41.14 -9.03
CA SER A 71 27.65 -40.83 -9.12
C SER A 71 28.02 -39.65 -8.21
N PRO A 72 29.29 -39.56 -7.74
CA PRO A 72 29.76 -38.41 -6.98
C PRO A 72 29.50 -37.07 -7.69
N GLU A 73 29.63 -37.05 -9.01
CA GLU A 73 29.43 -35.88 -9.87
C GLU A 73 27.95 -35.48 -9.91
N ALA A 74 27.04 -36.42 -10.18
CA ALA A 74 25.60 -36.17 -10.19
C ALA A 74 25.08 -35.78 -8.79
N ARG A 75 25.68 -36.32 -7.72
CA ARG A 75 25.32 -35.96 -6.35
C ARG A 75 25.75 -34.54 -5.98
N GLN A 76 26.91 -34.08 -6.43
CA GLN A 76 27.30 -32.69 -6.28
C GLN A 76 26.38 -31.77 -7.09
N LEU A 77 26.04 -32.17 -8.31
CA LEU A 77 25.21 -31.37 -9.21
C LEU A 77 23.77 -31.22 -8.70
N VAL A 78 23.14 -32.30 -8.24
CA VAL A 78 21.77 -32.23 -7.69
C VAL A 78 21.70 -31.36 -6.45
N ALA A 79 22.75 -31.34 -5.62
CA ALA A 79 22.80 -30.50 -4.44
C ALA A 79 22.96 -29.01 -4.81
N LEU A 80 23.74 -28.70 -5.85
CA LEU A 80 23.81 -27.35 -6.42
C LEU A 80 22.48 -26.93 -7.03
N ALA A 81 21.88 -27.78 -7.87
CA ALA A 81 20.55 -27.53 -8.45
C ALA A 81 19.49 -27.29 -7.37
N ALA A 82 19.53 -28.08 -6.29
CA ALA A 82 18.61 -27.93 -5.16
C ALA A 82 18.81 -26.63 -4.40
N THR A 83 20.02 -26.06 -4.45
CA THR A 83 20.32 -24.74 -3.91
C THR A 83 19.76 -23.64 -4.80
N ILE A 84 19.81 -23.78 -6.13
CA ILE A 84 19.27 -22.81 -7.10
C ILE A 84 17.74 -22.67 -6.93
N GLY A 85 17.01 -23.78 -6.93
CA GLY A 85 15.56 -23.74 -6.80
C GLY A 85 14.87 -24.97 -7.38
N ARG A 86 13.53 -24.92 -7.45
CA ARG A 86 12.71 -25.97 -8.07
C ARG A 86 12.95 -26.05 -9.58
N SER A 87 13.04 -24.90 -10.21
CA SER A 87 13.35 -24.74 -11.63
C SER A 87 14.70 -24.05 -11.76
N PHE A 88 15.53 -24.47 -12.70
CA PHE A 88 16.85 -23.89 -12.90
C PHE A 88 17.30 -23.94 -14.36
N ALA A 89 18.00 -22.89 -14.79
CA ALA A 89 18.56 -22.80 -16.13
C ALA A 89 19.93 -23.51 -16.22
N PHE A 90 20.19 -24.17 -17.35
CA PHE A 90 21.46 -24.84 -17.64
C PHE A 90 22.68 -23.92 -17.43
N GLY A 91 22.61 -22.70 -17.98
CA GLY A 91 23.71 -21.73 -17.89
C GLY A 91 24.07 -21.35 -16.46
N VAL A 92 23.07 -21.19 -15.58
CA VAL A 92 23.30 -20.90 -14.15
C VAL A 92 23.97 -22.09 -13.47
N LEU A 93 23.55 -23.31 -13.79
CA LEU A 93 24.14 -24.53 -13.24
C LEU A 93 25.61 -24.68 -13.66
N VAL A 94 25.92 -24.48 -14.94
CA VAL A 94 27.31 -24.52 -15.47
C VAL A 94 28.17 -23.47 -14.76
N GLN A 95 27.75 -22.20 -14.78
CA GLN A 95 28.50 -21.11 -14.14
C GLN A 95 28.69 -21.34 -12.64
N ALA A 96 27.62 -21.70 -11.93
CA ALA A 96 27.70 -21.93 -10.49
C ALA A 96 28.55 -23.16 -10.16
N SER A 97 28.65 -24.17 -11.02
CA SER A 97 29.43 -25.40 -10.81
C SER A 97 30.94 -25.23 -11.02
N GLY A 98 31.37 -24.25 -11.82
CA GLY A 98 32.78 -24.05 -12.19
C GLY A 98 33.42 -25.24 -12.91
N LYS A 99 32.61 -26.17 -13.45
CA LYS A 99 33.04 -27.35 -14.21
C LYS A 99 32.82 -27.14 -15.71
N GLY A 100 33.46 -27.97 -16.53
CA GLY A 100 33.23 -27.98 -17.98
C GLY A 100 31.83 -28.47 -18.34
N GLU A 101 31.29 -27.99 -19.47
CA GLU A 101 29.93 -28.33 -19.92
C GLU A 101 29.72 -29.84 -20.08
N ASP A 102 30.70 -30.57 -20.65
CA ASP A 102 30.60 -32.02 -20.87
C ASP A 102 30.39 -32.82 -19.57
N GLU A 103 31.05 -32.40 -18.48
CA GLU A 103 30.87 -33.02 -17.15
C GLU A 103 29.46 -32.78 -16.61
N ILE A 104 28.92 -31.58 -16.83
CA ILE A 104 27.58 -31.20 -16.38
C ILE A 104 26.50 -31.92 -17.18
N VAL A 105 26.66 -32.03 -18.51
CA VAL A 105 25.74 -32.78 -19.38
C VAL A 105 25.69 -34.23 -18.97
N THR A 106 26.84 -34.88 -18.76
CA THR A 106 26.90 -36.29 -18.33
C THR A 106 26.17 -36.51 -17.00
N ALA A 107 26.35 -35.60 -16.04
CA ALA A 107 25.66 -35.68 -14.75
C ALA A 107 24.16 -35.37 -14.85
N LEU A 108 23.73 -34.43 -15.70
CA LEU A 108 22.32 -34.16 -15.97
C LEU A 108 21.62 -35.34 -16.62
N ASP A 109 22.28 -36.01 -17.58
CA ASP A 109 21.76 -37.23 -18.22
C ASP A 109 21.49 -38.31 -17.18
N GLU A 110 22.39 -38.52 -16.21
CA GLU A 110 22.14 -39.45 -15.11
C GLU A 110 20.93 -39.03 -14.25
N LEU A 111 20.83 -37.75 -13.87
CA LEU A 111 19.71 -37.24 -13.07
C LEU A 111 18.37 -37.37 -13.81
N TRP A 112 18.36 -37.13 -15.12
CA TRP A 112 17.19 -37.27 -15.98
C TRP A 112 16.79 -38.74 -16.16
N GLN A 113 17.75 -39.64 -16.47
CA GLN A 113 17.50 -41.09 -16.60
C GLN A 113 16.92 -41.69 -15.30
N ARG A 114 17.38 -41.20 -14.14
CA ARG A 114 16.88 -41.60 -12.82
C ARG A 114 15.60 -40.88 -12.39
N ARG A 115 15.04 -40.01 -13.24
CA ARG A 115 13.82 -39.22 -13.00
C ARG A 115 13.88 -38.32 -11.76
N ILE A 116 15.08 -37.82 -11.44
CA ILE A 116 15.29 -36.84 -10.39
C ILE A 116 14.95 -35.45 -10.89
N ILE A 117 15.31 -35.17 -12.14
CA ILE A 117 14.95 -33.95 -12.87
C ILE A 117 14.18 -34.29 -14.15
N ARG A 118 13.51 -33.29 -14.70
CA ARG A 118 12.84 -33.31 -16.00
C ARG A 118 13.22 -32.06 -16.78
N GLU A 119 13.20 -32.16 -18.10
CA GLU A 119 13.38 -31.00 -18.98
C GLU A 119 12.09 -30.19 -19.05
N GLN A 120 12.23 -28.86 -19.00
CA GLN A 120 11.15 -27.89 -19.14
C GLN A 120 11.52 -26.88 -20.22
N GLY A 121 11.61 -27.33 -21.48
CA GLY A 121 12.04 -26.48 -22.60
C GLY A 121 13.51 -26.65 -22.94
N ALA A 122 14.06 -25.74 -23.74
CA ALA A 122 15.37 -25.94 -24.39
C ALA A 122 16.56 -25.86 -23.43
N HIS A 123 16.49 -25.04 -22.37
CA HIS A 123 17.61 -24.78 -21.45
C HIS A 123 17.20 -24.71 -19.98
N GLU A 124 16.00 -25.19 -19.65
CA GLU A 124 15.44 -25.15 -18.30
C GLU A 124 15.12 -26.57 -17.83
N TYR A 125 15.41 -26.82 -16.56
CA TYR A 125 15.18 -28.08 -15.90
C TYR A 125 14.37 -27.85 -14.63
N ASP A 126 13.62 -28.87 -14.28
CA ASP A 126 12.73 -28.88 -13.14
C ASP A 126 13.03 -30.12 -12.30
N PHE A 127 12.95 -30.01 -10.98
CA PHE A 127 12.89 -31.22 -10.15
C PHE A 127 11.64 -32.03 -10.49
N GLY A 128 11.79 -33.34 -10.64
CA GLY A 128 10.66 -34.23 -10.90
C GLY A 128 9.61 -34.19 -9.79
N HIS A 129 10.03 -33.83 -8.56
CA HIS A 129 9.17 -33.57 -7.41
C HIS A 129 9.91 -32.71 -6.38
N ASP A 130 9.22 -31.77 -5.71
CA ASP A 130 9.88 -30.82 -4.78
C ASP A 130 10.54 -31.52 -3.56
N CYS A 131 9.97 -32.61 -3.07
CA CYS A 131 10.55 -33.42 -2.00
C CYS A 131 11.97 -33.96 -2.32
N ILE A 132 12.29 -34.17 -3.61
CA ILE A 132 13.64 -34.60 -4.00
C ILE A 132 14.63 -33.44 -3.84
N ARG A 133 14.20 -32.23 -4.22
CA ARG A 133 14.97 -30.99 -4.00
C ARG A 133 15.23 -30.78 -2.52
N GLU A 134 14.18 -30.85 -1.70
CA GLU A 134 14.29 -30.69 -0.24
C GLU A 134 15.23 -31.72 0.38
N ALA A 135 15.11 -32.99 -0.01
CA ALA A 135 16.00 -34.04 0.47
C ALA A 135 17.46 -33.76 0.09
N ALA A 136 17.73 -33.43 -1.18
CA ALA A 136 19.09 -33.11 -1.65
C ALA A 136 19.67 -31.87 -0.96
N TYR A 137 18.86 -30.82 -0.76
CA TYR A 137 19.29 -29.62 -0.03
C TYR A 137 19.52 -29.89 1.46
N SER A 138 18.71 -30.76 2.07
CA SER A 138 18.81 -31.09 3.49
C SER A 138 20.11 -31.83 3.85
N GLU A 139 20.68 -32.62 2.93
CA GLU A 139 21.98 -33.31 3.11
C GLU A 139 23.17 -32.33 3.22
N LEU A 140 23.00 -31.08 2.80
CA LEU A 140 24.05 -30.08 2.86
C LEU A 140 24.25 -29.58 4.29
N SER A 141 25.51 -29.57 4.73
CA SER A 141 25.89 -28.87 5.96
C SER A 141 25.69 -27.36 5.82
N ALA A 142 25.53 -26.65 6.94
CA ALA A 142 25.31 -25.20 6.94
C ALA A 142 26.41 -24.42 6.17
N ILE A 143 27.67 -24.82 6.31
CA ILE A 143 28.80 -24.21 5.59
C ILE A 143 28.68 -24.44 4.07
N ARG A 144 28.31 -25.67 3.66
CA ARG A 144 28.10 -25.97 2.23
C ARG A 144 26.92 -25.20 1.67
N ARG A 145 25.82 -25.06 2.40
CA ARG A 145 24.66 -24.24 1.97
C ARG A 145 25.09 -22.80 1.72
N LYS A 146 25.79 -22.17 2.67
CA LYS A 146 26.29 -20.79 2.49
C LYS A 146 27.18 -20.66 1.25
N HIS A 147 28.13 -21.58 1.08
CA HIS A 147 29.05 -21.57 -0.05
C HIS A 147 28.33 -21.75 -1.40
N LEU A 148 27.35 -22.66 -1.48
CA LEU A 148 26.58 -22.87 -2.70
C LEU A 148 25.67 -21.68 -3.00
N HIS A 149 25.02 -21.08 -1.99
CA HIS A 149 24.22 -19.87 -2.18
C HIS A 149 25.03 -18.71 -2.74
N GLN A 150 26.26 -18.49 -2.25
CA GLN A 150 27.19 -17.51 -2.83
C GLN A 150 27.47 -17.79 -4.32
N ARG A 151 27.78 -19.05 -4.65
CA ARG A 151 28.12 -19.43 -6.03
C ARG A 151 26.93 -19.24 -6.98
N VAL A 152 25.73 -19.56 -6.51
CA VAL A 152 24.51 -19.34 -7.28
C VAL A 152 24.25 -17.85 -7.47
N ALA A 153 24.41 -17.02 -6.43
CA ALA A 153 24.26 -15.56 -6.57
C ALA A 153 25.21 -15.01 -7.66
N ASN A 154 26.49 -15.36 -7.59
CA ASN A 154 27.49 -14.91 -8.57
C ASN A 154 27.16 -15.39 -10.00
N ALA A 155 26.65 -16.61 -10.13
CA ALA A 155 26.25 -17.17 -11.42
C ALA A 155 25.02 -16.46 -12.00
N LEU A 156 24.02 -16.16 -11.16
CA LEU A 156 22.84 -15.38 -11.55
C LEU A 156 23.25 -13.97 -12.02
N GLU A 157 24.11 -13.28 -11.27
CA GLU A 157 24.63 -11.96 -11.67
C GLU A 157 25.35 -11.99 -13.02
N THR A 158 26.12 -13.06 -13.27
CA THR A 158 26.87 -13.21 -14.52
C THR A 158 25.96 -13.54 -15.72
N ILE A 159 25.03 -14.48 -15.56
CA ILE A 159 24.15 -14.95 -16.64
C ILE A 159 23.11 -13.88 -17.00
N TYR A 160 22.56 -13.21 -16.00
CA TYR A 160 21.49 -12.22 -16.17
C TYR A 160 22.01 -10.78 -16.14
N LEU A 161 23.29 -10.54 -16.45
CA LEU A 161 23.87 -9.19 -16.42
C LEU A 161 23.06 -8.15 -17.22
N ASN A 162 22.46 -8.57 -18.33
CA ASN A 162 21.65 -7.71 -19.20
C ASN A 162 20.16 -7.66 -18.84
N ASP A 163 19.71 -8.49 -17.89
CA ASP A 163 18.31 -8.60 -17.48
C ASP A 163 18.18 -8.88 -15.96
N ILE A 164 19.01 -8.18 -15.19
CA ILE A 164 19.24 -8.45 -13.77
C ILE A 164 17.96 -8.29 -12.94
N ASP A 165 17.08 -7.40 -13.39
CA ASP A 165 15.80 -7.09 -12.76
C ASP A 165 14.92 -8.33 -12.60
N THR A 166 15.01 -9.30 -13.54
CA THR A 166 14.24 -10.56 -13.48
C THR A 166 14.66 -11.50 -12.35
N VAL A 167 15.91 -11.36 -11.87
CA VAL A 167 16.48 -12.24 -10.84
C VAL A 167 16.81 -11.52 -9.53
N CYS A 168 16.53 -10.22 -9.40
CA CYS A 168 16.78 -9.43 -8.19
C CYS A 168 16.26 -10.10 -6.90
N GLY A 169 15.03 -10.65 -6.93
CA GLY A 169 14.47 -11.35 -5.77
C GLY A 169 15.23 -12.63 -5.41
N GLN A 170 15.71 -13.37 -6.42
CA GLN A 170 16.54 -14.57 -6.21
C GLN A 170 17.92 -14.17 -5.66
N LEU A 171 18.56 -13.15 -6.23
CA LEU A 171 19.83 -12.63 -5.76
C LEU A 171 19.77 -12.22 -4.28
N ALA A 172 18.72 -11.51 -3.90
CA ALA A 172 18.50 -11.11 -2.52
C ALA A 172 18.44 -12.32 -1.57
N MET A 173 17.62 -13.32 -1.90
CA MET A 173 17.49 -14.56 -1.12
C MET A 173 18.81 -15.34 -1.06
N HIS A 174 19.54 -15.45 -2.18
CA HIS A 174 20.80 -16.18 -2.23
C HIS A 174 21.90 -15.49 -1.42
N HIS A 175 22.04 -14.16 -1.51
CA HIS A 175 22.98 -13.40 -0.69
C HIS A 175 22.62 -13.48 0.80
N GLU A 176 21.33 -13.43 1.15
CA GLU A 176 20.86 -13.60 2.53
C GLU A 176 21.27 -14.98 3.07
N ARG A 177 20.97 -16.06 2.33
CA ARG A 177 21.30 -17.44 2.73
C ARG A 177 22.80 -17.72 2.70
N ALA A 178 23.58 -16.97 1.92
CA ALA A 178 25.05 -16.99 1.97
C ALA A 178 25.61 -16.30 3.23
N GLY A 179 24.85 -15.39 3.83
CA GLY A 179 25.26 -14.55 4.96
C GLY A 179 25.83 -13.18 4.55
N ASN A 180 25.68 -12.80 3.27
CA ASN A 180 26.10 -11.49 2.75
C ASN A 180 24.98 -10.48 2.97
N VAL A 181 24.81 -10.06 4.23
CA VAL A 181 23.64 -9.26 4.64
C VAL A 181 23.54 -7.95 3.87
N GLN A 182 24.67 -7.28 3.59
CA GLN A 182 24.67 -6.00 2.87
C GLN A 182 24.22 -6.15 1.41
N ASP A 183 24.73 -7.15 0.70
CA ASP A 183 24.32 -7.44 -0.68
C ASP A 183 22.86 -7.89 -0.74
N ALA A 184 22.41 -8.68 0.25
CA ALA A 184 21.02 -9.08 0.36
C ALA A 184 20.08 -7.87 0.51
N ILE A 185 20.42 -6.89 1.38
CA ILE A 185 19.64 -5.66 1.54
C ILE A 185 19.58 -4.87 0.23
N HIS A 186 20.72 -4.73 -0.47
CA HIS A 186 20.77 -4.05 -1.76
C HIS A 186 19.83 -4.70 -2.79
N TRP A 187 19.92 -6.02 -2.94
CA TRP A 187 19.09 -6.75 -3.89
C TRP A 187 17.63 -6.81 -3.50
N TYR A 188 17.29 -6.87 -2.20
CA TYR A 188 15.89 -6.75 -1.75
C TYR A 188 15.32 -5.37 -2.06
N GLN A 189 16.12 -4.31 -1.95
CA GLN A 189 15.70 -2.97 -2.38
C GLN A 189 15.40 -2.94 -3.88
N GLN A 190 16.28 -3.48 -4.73
CA GLN A 190 16.04 -3.54 -6.18
C GLN A 190 14.82 -4.41 -6.53
N ALA A 191 14.69 -5.59 -5.91
CA ALA A 191 13.55 -6.48 -6.10
C ALA A 191 12.23 -5.78 -5.75
N ALA A 192 12.24 -4.95 -4.70
CA ALA A 192 11.07 -4.18 -4.32
C ALA A 192 10.68 -3.12 -5.39
N GLU A 193 11.66 -2.43 -5.96
CA GLU A 193 11.43 -1.45 -7.03
C GLU A 193 10.91 -2.12 -8.31
N VAL A 194 11.48 -3.26 -8.71
CA VAL A 194 10.98 -4.05 -9.85
C VAL A 194 9.55 -4.50 -9.61
N ALA A 195 9.25 -5.09 -8.44
CA ALA A 195 7.91 -5.52 -8.08
C ALA A 195 6.92 -4.34 -8.08
N TRP A 196 7.35 -3.16 -7.63
CA TRP A 196 6.55 -1.94 -7.68
C TRP A 196 6.19 -1.54 -9.11
N HIS A 197 7.16 -1.52 -10.02
CA HIS A 197 6.94 -1.20 -11.44
C HIS A 197 6.02 -2.20 -12.16
N LEU A 198 6.03 -3.46 -11.73
CA LEU A 198 5.13 -4.51 -12.22
C LEU A 198 3.74 -4.49 -11.54
N ASN A 199 3.47 -3.54 -10.66
CA ASN A 199 2.25 -3.43 -9.82
C ASN A 199 2.03 -4.61 -8.87
N ALA A 200 3.09 -5.36 -8.53
CA ALA A 200 3.09 -6.40 -7.52
C ALA A 200 3.31 -5.78 -6.12
N PHE A 201 2.37 -4.93 -5.68
CA PHE A 201 2.55 -4.08 -4.48
C PHE A 201 2.79 -4.85 -3.18
N SER A 202 2.19 -6.03 -3.05
CA SER A 202 2.40 -6.90 -1.87
C SER A 202 3.83 -7.42 -1.81
N ASP A 203 4.37 -7.87 -2.96
CA ASP A 203 5.74 -8.38 -3.05
C ASP A 203 6.76 -7.27 -2.85
N ALA A 204 6.51 -6.08 -3.42
CA ALA A 204 7.32 -4.89 -3.20
C ALA A 204 7.43 -4.55 -1.70
N THR A 205 6.29 -4.57 -0.99
CA THR A 205 6.24 -4.32 0.45
C THR A 205 6.97 -5.41 1.25
N ASN A 206 6.82 -6.69 0.86
CA ASN A 206 7.48 -7.82 1.51
C ASN A 206 9.01 -7.75 1.39
N HIS A 207 9.54 -7.43 0.20
CA HIS A 207 10.98 -7.28 -0.02
C HIS A 207 11.60 -6.18 0.85
N LEU A 208 10.96 -5.00 0.93
CA LEU A 208 11.42 -3.93 1.83
C LEU A 208 11.30 -4.31 3.31
N ARG A 209 10.26 -5.07 3.70
CA ARG A 209 10.13 -5.58 5.08
C ARG A 209 11.30 -6.50 5.43
N THR A 210 11.69 -7.40 4.52
CA THR A 210 12.84 -8.28 4.72
C THR A 210 14.14 -7.49 4.80
N ALA A 211 14.37 -6.52 3.90
CA ALA A 211 15.54 -5.64 3.96
C ALA A 211 15.64 -4.88 5.31
N LEU A 212 14.52 -4.35 5.82
CA LEU A 212 14.46 -3.70 7.12
C LEU A 212 14.71 -4.67 8.28
N LYS A 213 14.23 -5.92 8.21
CA LYS A 213 14.51 -6.97 9.21
C LYS A 213 16.01 -7.31 9.24
N LEU A 214 16.65 -7.44 8.09
CA LEU A 214 18.09 -7.70 7.98
C LEU A 214 18.94 -6.57 8.56
N LEU A 215 18.52 -5.31 8.37
CA LEU A 215 19.21 -4.15 8.93
C LEU A 215 19.26 -4.14 10.47
N LEU A 216 18.27 -4.71 11.15
CA LEU A 216 18.26 -4.81 12.63
C LEU A 216 19.45 -5.65 13.16
N GLY A 217 20.01 -6.54 12.35
CA GLY A 217 21.18 -7.35 12.69
C GLY A 217 22.52 -6.64 12.51
N ILE A 218 22.54 -5.43 11.94
CA ILE A 218 23.75 -4.66 11.66
C ILE A 218 23.91 -3.55 12.71
N ALA A 219 25.15 -3.29 13.14
CA ALA A 219 25.42 -2.19 14.07
C ALA A 219 24.97 -0.83 13.47
N PRO A 220 24.28 0.03 14.24
CA PRO A 220 23.69 1.26 13.74
C PRO A 220 24.73 2.38 13.56
N THR A 221 25.57 2.27 12.54
CA THR A 221 26.46 3.36 12.11
C THR A 221 25.65 4.48 11.44
N HIS A 222 26.28 5.64 11.23
CA HIS A 222 25.63 6.76 10.54
C HIS A 222 25.13 6.36 9.14
N GLU A 223 25.91 5.58 8.39
CA GLU A 223 25.54 5.09 7.06
C GLU A 223 24.36 4.11 7.11
N ILE A 224 24.37 3.19 8.08
CA ILE A 224 23.28 2.21 8.26
C ILE A 224 21.98 2.91 8.68
N MET A 225 22.05 3.91 9.56
CA MET A 225 20.89 4.72 9.93
C MET A 225 20.35 5.53 8.74
N ALA A 226 21.23 6.08 7.90
CA ALA A 226 20.81 6.81 6.70
C ALA A 226 20.16 5.88 5.65
N LEU A 227 20.66 4.65 5.50
CA LEU A 227 20.05 3.62 4.67
C LEU A 227 18.69 3.19 5.23
N GLU A 228 18.60 2.94 6.54
CA GLU A 228 17.34 2.59 7.21
C GLU A 228 16.30 3.70 7.01
N LEU A 229 16.69 4.98 7.16
CA LEU A 229 15.78 6.11 6.92
C LEU A 229 15.20 6.09 5.51
N LYS A 230 16.04 5.89 4.49
CA LYS A 230 15.61 5.81 3.08
C LYS A 230 14.65 4.64 2.85
N LEU A 231 14.96 3.46 3.39
CA LEU A 231 14.13 2.27 3.24
C LEU A 231 12.80 2.39 4.00
N GLN A 232 12.78 3.00 5.19
CA GLN A 232 11.55 3.28 5.92
C GLN A 232 10.64 4.22 5.13
N ILE A 233 11.19 5.29 4.52
CA ILE A 233 10.42 6.21 3.67
C ILE A 233 9.85 5.47 2.45
N ARG A 234 10.67 4.70 1.71
CA ARG A 234 10.18 3.92 0.55
C ARG A 234 9.13 2.87 0.96
N PHE A 235 9.34 2.19 2.08
CA PHE A 235 8.38 1.22 2.63
C PHE A 235 7.03 1.88 2.91
N THR A 236 7.02 3.10 3.47
CA THR A 236 5.78 3.83 3.73
C THR A 236 5.02 4.19 2.45
N GLU A 237 5.72 4.51 1.36
CA GLU A 237 5.13 4.76 0.05
C GLU A 237 4.44 3.49 -0.48
N PHE A 238 5.15 2.36 -0.44
CA PHE A 238 4.65 1.10 -0.99
C PHE A 238 3.45 0.56 -0.22
N ILE A 239 3.53 0.54 1.11
CA ILE A 239 2.44 0.06 1.96
C ILE A 239 1.20 0.97 1.86
N THR A 240 1.36 2.27 1.57
CA THR A 240 0.23 3.19 1.34
C THR A 240 -0.57 2.75 0.13
N THR A 241 0.09 2.40 -0.96
CA THR A 241 -0.58 1.93 -2.18
C THR A 241 -1.17 0.54 -2.00
N ALA A 242 -0.48 -0.37 -1.30
CA ALA A 242 -0.97 -1.72 -1.05
C ALA A 242 -2.17 -1.78 -0.09
N THR A 243 -2.16 -0.98 0.98
CA THR A 243 -3.09 -1.15 2.12
C THR A 243 -3.81 0.12 2.58
N GLY A 244 -3.42 1.29 2.05
CA GLY A 244 -3.97 2.60 2.42
C GLY A 244 -3.22 3.33 3.53
N PHE A 245 -3.71 4.53 3.87
CA PHE A 245 -3.02 5.49 4.76
C PHE A 245 -2.99 5.09 6.25
N THR A 246 -3.93 4.26 6.69
CA THR A 246 -4.21 4.00 8.12
C THR A 246 -3.58 2.72 8.66
N HIS A 247 -2.77 2.02 7.85
CA HIS A 247 -2.16 0.76 8.27
C HIS A 247 -1.17 0.94 9.44
N PRO A 248 -1.22 0.11 10.50
CA PRO A 248 -0.33 0.26 11.66
C PRO A 248 1.17 0.18 11.33
N GLU A 249 1.58 -0.72 10.42
CA GLU A 249 2.98 -0.82 9.99
C GLU A 249 3.48 0.47 9.32
N ARG A 250 2.64 1.14 8.52
CA ARG A 250 2.97 2.44 7.92
C ARG A 250 3.24 3.49 8.99
N HIS A 251 2.40 3.50 10.03
CA HIS A 251 2.55 4.43 11.13
C HIS A 251 3.85 4.18 11.91
N ALA A 252 4.14 2.92 12.23
CA ALA A 252 5.38 2.53 12.90
C ALA A 252 6.63 2.90 12.08
N ALA A 253 6.59 2.67 10.76
CA ALA A 253 7.68 3.03 9.85
C ALA A 253 7.95 4.54 9.84
N PHE A 254 6.91 5.39 9.79
CA PHE A 254 7.11 6.85 9.89
C PHE A 254 7.63 7.31 11.24
N LEU A 255 7.20 6.68 12.35
CA LEU A 255 7.76 7.02 13.66
C LEU A 255 9.23 6.65 13.76
N ARG A 256 9.63 5.50 13.20
CA ARG A 256 11.04 5.10 13.12
C ARG A 256 11.84 6.03 12.21
N ALA A 257 11.34 6.33 11.02
CA ALA A 257 11.94 7.29 10.10
C ALA A 257 12.13 8.66 10.76
N LYS A 258 11.14 9.14 11.53
CA LYS A 258 11.24 10.41 12.26
C LYS A 258 12.37 10.39 13.29
N GLN A 259 12.51 9.31 14.05
CA GLN A 259 13.60 9.16 15.02
C GLN A 259 14.97 9.19 14.31
N LEU A 260 15.11 8.48 13.19
CA LEU A 260 16.33 8.45 12.40
C LEU A 260 16.67 9.83 11.82
N ALA A 261 15.70 10.54 11.25
CA ALA A 261 15.89 11.89 10.70
C ALA A 261 16.36 12.89 11.77
N VAL A 262 15.82 12.81 13.00
CA VAL A 262 16.30 13.63 14.13
C VAL A 262 17.75 13.30 14.49
N THR A 263 18.09 12.00 14.63
CA THR A 263 19.44 11.55 14.98
C THR A 263 20.47 11.95 13.93
N LEU A 264 20.11 11.81 12.65
CA LEU A 264 20.95 12.18 11.50
C LEU A 264 20.98 13.68 11.22
N GLN A 265 20.17 14.47 11.92
CA GLN A 265 19.97 15.91 11.68
C GLN A 265 19.51 16.23 10.24
N ASP A 266 18.79 15.30 9.60
CA ASP A 266 18.23 15.46 8.26
C ASP A 266 16.88 16.19 8.35
N MET A 267 16.93 17.52 8.21
CA MET A 267 15.75 18.39 8.29
C MET A 267 14.78 18.18 7.14
N ASP A 268 15.26 17.88 5.94
CA ASP A 268 14.42 17.70 4.76
C ASP A 268 13.56 16.44 4.90
N SER A 269 14.18 15.32 5.29
CA SER A 269 13.46 14.10 5.63
C SER A 269 12.52 14.31 6.81
N LEU A 270 12.93 15.04 7.85
CA LEU A 270 12.10 15.31 9.02
C LEU A 270 10.82 16.07 8.65
N VAL A 271 10.92 17.16 7.87
CA VAL A 271 9.75 17.95 7.43
C VAL A 271 8.83 17.12 6.54
N PHE A 272 9.39 16.34 5.62
CA PHE A 272 8.62 15.40 4.80
C PHE A 272 7.82 14.43 5.69
N ILE A 273 8.48 13.78 6.65
CA ILE A 273 7.85 12.80 7.56
C ILE A 273 6.76 13.46 8.42
N LEU A 274 6.99 14.67 8.95
CA LEU A 274 5.98 15.41 9.70
C LEU A 274 4.75 15.73 8.83
N SER A 275 4.97 16.07 7.56
CA SER A 275 3.88 16.31 6.59
C SER A 275 3.05 15.04 6.37
N GLN A 276 3.70 13.88 6.21
CA GLN A 276 3.01 12.60 6.05
C GLN A 276 2.26 12.17 7.31
N LEU A 277 2.86 12.34 8.50
CA LEU A 277 2.23 12.04 9.78
C LEU A 277 1.00 12.92 10.02
N VAL A 278 1.09 14.24 9.76
CA VAL A 278 -0.08 15.12 9.96
C VAL A 278 -1.22 14.72 9.04
N GLY A 279 -0.94 14.38 7.77
CA GLY A 279 -1.94 13.90 6.82
C GLY A 279 -2.62 12.62 7.33
N THR A 280 -1.83 11.70 7.87
CA THR A 280 -2.34 10.45 8.48
C THR A 280 -3.27 10.72 9.65
N TYR A 281 -2.87 11.61 10.57
CA TYR A 281 -3.69 11.94 11.74
C TYR A 281 -4.95 12.73 11.38
N ILE A 282 -4.90 13.56 10.33
CA ILE A 282 -6.10 14.20 9.76
C ILE A 282 -7.03 13.13 9.19
N VAL A 283 -6.50 12.16 8.43
CA VAL A 283 -7.27 11.05 7.88
C VAL A 283 -7.89 10.18 8.97
N MET A 284 -7.20 9.94 10.08
CA MET A 284 -7.74 9.18 11.21
C MET A 284 -8.67 10.02 12.11
N GLY A 285 -8.66 11.34 11.98
CA GLY A 285 -9.43 12.26 12.81
C GLY A 285 -8.93 12.33 14.26
N ASP A 286 -7.61 12.35 14.45
CA ASP A 286 -6.95 12.50 15.76
C ASP A 286 -6.44 13.93 15.97
N PRO A 287 -7.28 14.84 16.52
CA PRO A 287 -6.90 16.25 16.67
C PRO A 287 -5.75 16.46 17.65
N LYS A 288 -5.52 15.54 18.60
CA LYS A 288 -4.42 15.64 19.57
C LYS A 288 -3.10 15.42 18.85
N GLN A 289 -3.01 14.37 18.04
CA GLN A 289 -1.80 14.06 17.27
C GLN A 289 -1.56 15.09 16.16
N VAL A 290 -2.61 15.58 15.49
CA VAL A 290 -2.49 16.71 14.54
C VAL A 290 -1.85 17.91 15.22
N SER A 291 -2.31 18.30 16.42
CA SER A 291 -1.73 19.42 17.14
C SER A 291 -0.30 19.17 17.59
N ALA A 292 0.03 17.94 18.00
CA ALA A 292 1.36 17.57 18.44
C ALA A 292 2.39 17.64 17.30
N VAL A 293 2.01 17.17 16.10
CA VAL A 293 2.85 17.26 14.90
C VAL A 293 2.98 18.71 14.42
N ASN A 294 1.88 19.48 14.42
CA ASN A 294 1.94 20.89 14.02
C ASN A 294 2.90 21.69 14.91
N LYS A 295 2.89 21.45 16.23
CA LYS A 295 3.83 22.11 17.15
C LYS A 295 5.29 21.77 16.87
N GLN A 296 5.58 20.54 16.44
CA GLN A 296 6.93 20.13 16.05
C GLN A 296 7.36 20.81 14.75
N ALA A 297 6.46 20.90 13.77
CA ALA A 297 6.67 21.62 12.53
C ALA A 297 6.96 23.12 12.78
N ASP A 298 6.17 23.78 13.64
CA ASP A 298 6.38 25.18 14.02
C ASP A 298 7.75 25.39 14.70
N ALA A 299 8.23 24.41 15.47
CA ALA A 299 9.52 24.52 16.18
C ALA A 299 10.76 24.42 15.27
N ILE A 300 10.60 23.97 14.02
CA ILE A 300 11.73 23.80 13.08
C ILE A 300 11.65 24.72 11.87
N VAL A 301 10.55 25.47 11.68
CA VAL A 301 10.30 26.27 10.45
C VAL A 301 11.44 27.25 10.14
N ASP A 302 11.98 27.92 11.15
CA ASP A 302 13.06 28.92 10.99
C ASP A 302 14.43 28.30 10.67
N ARG A 303 14.56 26.97 10.82
CA ARG A 303 15.80 26.23 10.55
C ARG A 303 15.82 25.63 9.14
N LEU A 304 14.74 25.80 8.37
CA LEU A 304 14.61 25.22 7.05
C LEU A 304 15.28 26.10 6.00
N GLU A 305 16.28 25.56 5.33
CA GLU A 305 17.02 26.28 4.29
C GLU A 305 16.48 25.94 2.90
N SER A 306 16.22 24.65 2.64
CA SER A 306 15.82 24.16 1.32
C SER A 306 14.44 24.67 0.89
N VAL A 307 14.30 24.96 -0.41
CA VAL A 307 13.02 25.39 -1.00
C VAL A 307 11.97 24.29 -0.84
N GLN A 308 12.37 23.03 -0.99
CA GLN A 308 11.50 21.87 -0.85
C GLN A 308 10.89 21.74 0.55
N SER A 309 11.71 21.94 1.59
CA SER A 309 11.23 21.94 2.97
C SER A 309 10.28 23.10 3.25
N LYS A 310 10.54 24.29 2.68
CA LYS A 310 9.65 25.45 2.80
C LYS A 310 8.29 25.23 2.12
N VAL A 311 8.26 24.60 0.95
CA VAL A 311 7.00 24.19 0.30
C VAL A 311 6.25 23.20 1.19
N THR A 312 6.96 22.17 1.68
CA THR A 312 6.37 21.08 2.45
C THR A 312 5.80 21.54 3.80
N ILE A 313 6.50 22.41 4.52
CA ILE A 313 6.06 22.95 5.81
C ILE A 313 4.84 23.87 5.63
N CYS A 314 4.82 24.68 4.57
CA CYS A 314 3.68 25.54 4.24
C CYS A 314 2.43 24.69 3.95
N ARG A 315 2.57 23.62 3.15
CA ARG A 315 1.47 22.69 2.84
C ARG A 315 0.98 21.94 4.08
N LEU A 316 1.88 21.55 4.98
CA LEU A 316 1.55 20.94 6.27
C LEU A 316 0.67 21.90 7.08
N GLY A 317 1.15 23.11 7.35
CA GLY A 317 0.42 24.11 8.13
C GLY A 317 -0.92 24.48 7.49
N ALA A 318 -0.97 24.61 6.17
CA ALA A 318 -2.20 24.90 5.43
C ALA A 318 -3.24 23.77 5.57
N SER A 319 -2.80 22.51 5.55
CA SER A 319 -3.66 21.35 5.73
C SER A 319 -4.25 21.29 7.15
N VAL A 320 -3.45 21.64 8.17
CA VAL A 320 -3.91 21.74 9.56
C VAL A 320 -4.91 22.88 9.73
N ALA A 321 -4.61 24.05 9.17
CA ALA A 321 -5.50 25.21 9.23
C ALA A 321 -6.85 24.89 8.57
N ARG A 322 -6.83 24.29 7.38
CA ARG A 322 -8.04 23.85 6.67
C ARG A 322 -8.83 22.81 7.46
N TYR A 323 -8.18 21.82 8.06
CA TYR A 323 -8.83 20.81 8.90
C TYR A 323 -9.60 21.45 10.07
N ARG A 324 -9.03 22.50 10.68
CA ARG A 324 -9.64 23.28 11.77
C ARG A 324 -10.66 24.32 11.33
N GLY A 325 -10.86 24.52 10.03
CA GLY A 325 -11.74 25.55 9.47
C GLY A 325 -11.13 26.96 9.42
N ASP A 326 -9.83 27.12 9.63
CA ASP A 326 -9.12 28.41 9.46
C ASP A 326 -8.66 28.56 8.00
N PHE A 327 -9.62 28.85 7.12
CA PHE A 327 -9.39 28.92 5.68
C PHE A 327 -8.59 30.15 5.25
N LEU A 328 -8.65 31.25 6.01
CA LEU A 328 -7.83 32.43 5.77
C LEU A 328 -6.34 32.09 5.94
N ARG A 329 -5.97 31.49 7.08
CA ARG A 329 -4.60 31.03 7.31
C ARG A 329 -4.20 29.95 6.31
N ALA A 330 -5.09 29.00 6.00
CA ALA A 330 -4.81 27.97 5.00
C ALA A 330 -4.49 28.57 3.63
N THR A 331 -5.28 29.54 3.18
CA THR A 331 -5.08 30.21 1.88
C THR A 331 -3.76 31.00 1.86
N ALA A 332 -3.42 31.70 2.94
CA ALA A 332 -2.15 32.42 3.05
C ALA A 332 -0.95 31.46 2.94
N LEU A 333 -0.97 30.35 3.68
CA LEU A 333 0.10 29.35 3.66
C LEU A 333 0.21 28.62 2.32
N TYR A 334 -0.91 28.28 1.67
CA TYR A 334 -0.87 27.73 0.31
C TYR A 334 -0.30 28.73 -0.70
N THR A 335 -0.66 30.01 -0.58
CA THR A 335 -0.13 31.07 -1.45
C THR A 335 1.39 31.23 -1.29
N GLU A 336 1.87 31.19 -0.05
CA GLU A 336 3.30 31.26 0.25
C GLU A 336 4.05 30.02 -0.27
N GLY A 337 3.55 28.82 0.03
CA GLY A 337 4.12 27.57 -0.46
C GLY A 337 4.15 27.49 -1.99
N LEU A 338 3.11 27.99 -2.67
CA LEU A 338 3.04 28.00 -4.12
C LEU A 338 4.11 28.90 -4.74
N LYS A 339 4.41 30.07 -4.14
CA LYS A 339 5.51 30.94 -4.60
C LYS A 339 6.86 30.22 -4.59
N PHE A 340 7.14 29.46 -3.52
CA PHE A 340 8.36 28.65 -3.43
C PHE A 340 8.37 27.54 -4.48
N CYS A 341 7.27 26.82 -4.63
CA CYS A 341 7.13 25.72 -5.58
C CYS A 341 7.30 26.19 -7.03
N GLU A 342 6.62 27.27 -7.43
CA GLU A 342 6.66 27.81 -8.79
C GLU A 342 8.05 28.33 -9.14
N SER A 343 8.73 28.99 -8.20
CA SER A 343 10.13 29.41 -8.36
C SER A 343 11.06 28.22 -8.55
N ALA A 344 10.91 27.16 -7.75
CA ALA A 344 11.68 25.93 -7.90
C ALA A 344 11.42 25.24 -9.25
N TYR A 345 10.16 25.20 -9.70
CA TYR A 345 9.80 24.63 -11.00
C TYR A 345 10.41 25.42 -12.15
N GLN A 346 10.37 26.75 -12.11
CA GLN A 346 10.98 27.61 -13.13
C GLN A 346 12.50 27.38 -13.26
N GLN A 347 13.17 27.08 -12.16
CA GLN A 347 14.63 26.85 -12.15
C GLN A 347 15.00 25.44 -12.60
N THR A 348 14.24 24.42 -12.18
CA THR A 348 14.61 23.02 -12.38
C THR A 348 13.94 22.37 -13.58
N ASN A 349 12.79 22.89 -14.00
CA ASN A 349 11.87 22.28 -14.96
C ASN A 349 11.55 20.81 -14.63
N ALA A 350 11.60 20.43 -13.35
CA ALA A 350 11.41 19.06 -12.89
C ALA A 350 9.92 18.72 -12.78
N LEU A 351 9.50 17.61 -13.38
CA LEU A 351 8.11 17.14 -13.35
C LEU A 351 7.60 16.90 -11.91
N SER A 352 8.46 16.39 -11.01
CA SER A 352 8.10 16.17 -9.61
C SER A 352 7.68 17.46 -8.91
N VAL A 353 8.42 18.56 -9.13
CA VAL A 353 8.10 19.88 -8.59
C VAL A 353 6.83 20.43 -9.24
N HIS A 354 6.63 20.19 -10.54
CA HIS A 354 5.39 20.58 -11.22
C HIS A 354 4.15 19.94 -10.59
N ILE A 355 4.22 18.63 -10.33
CA ILE A 355 3.15 17.85 -9.69
C ILE A 355 2.85 18.42 -8.29
N GLU A 356 3.86 18.83 -7.52
CA GLU A 356 3.64 19.48 -6.22
C GLU A 356 2.91 20.82 -6.33
N CYS A 357 3.20 21.61 -7.36
CA CYS A 357 2.51 22.88 -7.59
C CYS A 357 1.05 22.65 -7.99
N ILE A 358 0.76 21.62 -8.81
CA ILE A 358 -0.60 21.19 -9.14
C ILE A 358 -1.37 20.81 -7.87
N LYS A 359 -0.79 19.96 -7.01
CA LYS A 359 -1.41 19.52 -5.75
C LYS A 359 -1.69 20.69 -4.81
N THR A 360 -0.74 21.62 -4.70
CA THR A 360 -0.87 22.80 -3.84
C THR A 360 -2.00 23.71 -4.31
N ARG A 361 -2.10 23.98 -5.62
CA ARG A 361 -3.22 24.74 -6.21
C ARG A 361 -4.58 24.08 -5.97
N LEU A 362 -4.66 22.76 -6.13
CA LEU A 362 -5.91 22.04 -5.93
C LEU A 362 -6.40 22.10 -4.48
N LEU A 363 -5.50 21.91 -3.52
CA LEU A 363 -5.84 22.04 -2.09
C LEU A 363 -6.23 23.47 -1.72
N MET A 364 -5.57 24.48 -2.33
CA MET A 364 -5.91 25.89 -2.14
C MET A 364 -7.30 26.25 -2.67
N ALA A 365 -7.71 25.67 -3.80
CA ALA A 365 -9.02 25.92 -4.39
C ALA A 365 -10.17 25.68 -3.39
N ILE A 366 -10.04 24.71 -2.49
CA ILE A 366 -11.11 24.34 -1.55
C ILE A 366 -11.23 25.42 -0.48
N SER A 367 -10.08 25.87 0.05
CA SER A 367 -10.03 26.97 1.00
C SER A 367 -10.55 28.27 0.39
N LEU A 368 -10.26 28.54 -0.90
CA LEU A 368 -10.80 29.69 -1.62
C LEU A 368 -12.32 29.62 -1.79
N TRP A 369 -12.86 28.45 -2.13
CA TRP A 369 -14.30 28.26 -2.23
C TRP A 369 -14.99 28.46 -0.89
N LEU A 370 -14.47 27.84 0.18
CA LEU A 370 -15.01 27.97 1.55
C LEU A 370 -14.87 29.41 2.10
N ASN A 371 -13.89 30.18 1.63
CA ASN A 371 -13.76 31.62 1.93
C ASN A 371 -14.71 32.52 1.12
N GLY A 372 -15.51 31.97 0.20
CA GLY A 372 -16.43 32.73 -0.65
C GLY A 372 -15.80 33.33 -1.91
N TYR A 373 -14.76 32.70 -2.46
CA TYR A 373 -14.17 33.05 -3.77
C TYR A 373 -14.45 31.97 -4.83
N PRO A 374 -15.72 31.69 -5.17
CA PRO A 374 -16.10 30.54 -6.00
C PRO A 374 -15.50 30.59 -7.40
N GLN A 375 -15.37 31.78 -8.01
CA GLN A 375 -14.77 31.92 -9.35
C GLN A 375 -13.27 31.59 -9.35
N GLN A 376 -12.52 32.06 -8.34
CA GLN A 376 -11.09 31.77 -8.22
C GLN A 376 -10.86 30.28 -7.98
N ALA A 377 -11.67 29.68 -7.11
CA ALA A 377 -11.64 28.25 -6.85
C ALA A 377 -11.93 27.41 -8.10
N ALA A 378 -12.97 27.77 -8.86
CA ALA A 378 -13.34 27.08 -10.10
C ALA A 378 -12.21 27.15 -11.16
N ASN A 379 -11.59 28.32 -11.35
CA ASN A 379 -10.49 28.49 -12.28
C ASN A 379 -9.29 27.60 -11.93
N LEU A 380 -8.93 27.55 -10.64
CA LEU A 380 -7.85 26.68 -10.16
C LEU A 380 -8.17 25.20 -10.32
N ALA A 381 -9.37 24.77 -9.92
CA ALA A 381 -9.81 23.40 -10.05
C ALA A 381 -9.80 22.93 -11.52
N GLN A 382 -10.26 23.79 -12.44
CA GLN A 382 -10.25 23.51 -13.88
C GLN A 382 -8.83 23.41 -14.44
N SER A 383 -7.93 24.30 -14.02
CA SER A 383 -6.51 24.25 -14.42
C SER A 383 -5.85 22.96 -13.93
N CYS A 384 -6.03 22.58 -12.65
CA CYS A 384 -5.49 21.34 -12.11
C CYS A 384 -6.07 20.09 -12.79
N HIS A 385 -7.36 20.11 -13.16
CA HIS A 385 -8.00 19.02 -13.90
C HIS A 385 -7.39 18.84 -15.30
N ALA A 386 -7.12 19.94 -16.02
CA ALA A 386 -6.51 19.88 -17.35
C ALA A 386 -5.10 19.26 -17.34
N GLN A 387 -4.37 19.39 -16.22
CA GLN A 387 -3.02 18.87 -16.04
C GLN A 387 -2.97 17.49 -15.36
N ARG A 388 -4.12 16.83 -15.16
CA ARG A 388 -4.19 15.57 -14.40
C ARG A 388 -3.36 14.45 -15.02
N SER A 389 -3.28 14.38 -16.35
CA SER A 389 -2.50 13.34 -17.05
C SER A 389 -1.02 13.35 -16.71
N GLU A 390 -0.52 14.45 -16.14
CA GLU A 390 0.87 14.59 -15.70
C GLU A 390 1.11 13.92 -14.32
N VAL A 391 0.05 13.59 -13.58
CA VAL A 391 0.14 12.93 -12.27
C VAL A 391 0.08 11.42 -12.45
N THR A 392 1.23 10.77 -12.23
CA THR A 392 1.42 9.33 -12.45
C THR A 392 1.04 8.46 -11.26
N ASP A 393 1.11 9.00 -10.03
CA ASP A 393 0.73 8.25 -8.82
C ASP A 393 -0.80 8.10 -8.72
N LEU A 394 -1.24 6.85 -8.53
CA LEU A 394 -2.66 6.50 -8.56
C LEU A 394 -3.43 7.04 -7.34
N ASN A 395 -2.78 7.15 -6.17
CA ASN A 395 -3.42 7.69 -4.97
C ASN A 395 -3.58 9.21 -5.09
N ASP A 396 -2.55 9.91 -5.54
CA ASP A 396 -2.60 11.34 -5.80
C ASP A 396 -3.64 11.67 -6.87
N SER A 397 -3.69 10.91 -7.96
CA SER A 397 -4.73 11.04 -8.99
C SER A 397 -6.13 10.85 -8.38
N THR A 398 -6.31 9.85 -7.51
CA THR A 398 -7.57 9.63 -6.78
C THR A 398 -7.95 10.81 -5.90
N VAL A 399 -7.01 11.34 -5.11
CA VAL A 399 -7.24 12.52 -4.28
C VAL A 399 -7.62 13.70 -5.16
N MET A 400 -6.96 13.88 -6.31
CA MET A 400 -7.29 14.97 -7.23
C MET A 400 -8.70 14.85 -7.82
N MET A 401 -9.11 13.65 -8.23
CA MET A 401 -10.46 13.37 -8.71
C MET A 401 -11.51 13.66 -7.63
N PHE A 402 -11.25 13.21 -6.40
CA PHE A 402 -12.13 13.48 -5.26
C PHE A 402 -12.31 14.98 -5.02
N GLN A 403 -11.22 15.76 -4.99
CA GLN A 403 -11.33 17.22 -4.78
C GLN A 403 -12.08 17.89 -5.93
N ALA A 404 -11.81 17.53 -7.18
CA ALA A 404 -12.53 18.06 -8.35
C ALA A 404 -14.03 17.74 -8.28
N ALA A 405 -14.39 16.51 -7.90
CA ALA A 405 -15.77 16.08 -7.73
C ALA A 405 -16.53 16.90 -6.67
N LEU A 406 -15.87 17.28 -5.56
CA LEU A 406 -16.47 18.20 -4.58
C LEU A 406 -16.89 19.53 -5.23
N PHE A 407 -16.02 20.13 -6.04
CA PHE A 407 -16.34 21.38 -6.73
C PHE A 407 -17.45 21.20 -7.76
N TRP A 408 -17.37 20.17 -8.60
CA TRP A 408 -18.37 19.95 -9.64
C TRP A 408 -19.75 19.69 -9.06
N ARG A 409 -19.84 18.97 -7.94
CA ARG A 409 -21.09 18.84 -7.19
C ARG A 409 -21.61 20.20 -6.73
N ASN A 410 -20.78 20.97 -6.01
CA ASN A 410 -21.22 22.23 -5.40
C ASN A 410 -21.54 23.32 -6.44
N LEU A 411 -20.95 23.26 -7.63
CA LEU A 411 -21.26 24.14 -8.77
C LEU A 411 -22.41 23.62 -9.64
N GLY A 412 -23.00 22.46 -9.31
CA GLY A 412 -24.07 21.85 -10.10
C GLY A 412 -23.62 21.35 -11.49
N LYS A 413 -22.32 21.14 -11.71
CA LYS A 413 -21.74 20.65 -12.99
C LYS A 413 -21.84 19.13 -13.07
N VAL A 414 -23.07 18.62 -13.27
CA VAL A 414 -23.40 17.19 -13.26
C VAL A 414 -22.58 16.37 -14.26
N ALA A 415 -22.37 16.88 -15.48
CA ALA A 415 -21.58 16.17 -16.51
C ALA A 415 -20.13 15.94 -16.06
N ASN A 416 -19.46 16.98 -15.53
CA ASN A 416 -18.11 16.87 -14.99
C ASN A 416 -18.05 15.89 -13.81
N LEU A 417 -19.00 15.98 -12.88
CA LEU A 417 -19.07 15.08 -11.73
C LEU A 417 -19.24 13.61 -12.15
N THR A 418 -20.01 13.35 -13.20
CA THR A 418 -20.23 12.00 -13.74
C THR A 418 -18.92 11.39 -14.23
N VAL A 419 -18.13 12.15 -15.00
CA VAL A 419 -16.82 11.71 -15.49
C VAL A 419 -15.88 11.39 -14.32
N GLU A 420 -15.82 12.24 -13.29
CA GLU A 420 -14.97 11.98 -12.10
C GLU A 420 -15.37 10.71 -11.36
N ALA A 421 -16.68 10.51 -11.15
CA ALA A 421 -17.19 9.36 -10.41
C ALA A 421 -16.91 8.04 -11.14
N GLU A 422 -17.12 8.00 -12.46
CA GLU A 422 -16.84 6.84 -13.31
C GLU A 422 -15.34 6.49 -13.33
N GLN A 423 -14.46 7.50 -13.47
CA GLN A 423 -13.01 7.30 -13.45
C GLN A 423 -12.53 6.74 -12.10
N MET A 424 -13.04 7.26 -10.98
CA MET A 424 -12.73 6.74 -9.65
C MET A 424 -13.17 5.28 -9.46
N LEU A 425 -14.37 4.92 -9.94
CA LEU A 425 -14.84 3.53 -9.90
C LEU A 425 -14.02 2.60 -10.79
N ALA A 426 -13.67 3.03 -12.00
CA ALA A 426 -12.84 2.26 -12.93
C ALA A 426 -11.45 1.99 -12.33
N LEU A 427 -10.82 3.01 -11.73
CA LEU A 427 -9.53 2.87 -11.07
C LEU A 427 -9.61 1.93 -9.85
N GLY A 428 -10.62 2.12 -8.99
CA GLY A 428 -10.83 1.29 -7.81
C GLY A 428 -11.21 -0.16 -8.13
N THR A 429 -11.72 -0.44 -9.33
CA THR A 429 -12.01 -1.79 -9.80
C THR A 429 -10.77 -2.43 -10.41
N LYS A 430 -10.07 -1.72 -11.31
CA LYS A 430 -8.92 -2.23 -12.05
C LYS A 430 -7.69 -2.51 -11.18
N TYR A 431 -7.42 -1.63 -10.22
CA TYR A 431 -6.21 -1.69 -9.38
C TYR A 431 -6.52 -1.94 -7.90
N GLU A 432 -7.78 -2.28 -7.60
CA GLU A 432 -8.25 -2.54 -6.23
C GLU A 432 -8.04 -1.40 -5.23
N ILE A 433 -7.89 -0.15 -5.71
CA ILE A 433 -7.68 1.02 -4.87
C ILE A 433 -8.96 1.36 -4.10
N ALA A 434 -8.95 1.05 -2.81
CA ALA A 434 -10.12 1.21 -1.95
C ALA A 434 -10.59 2.68 -1.86
N LEU A 435 -9.67 3.65 -1.76
CA LEU A 435 -10.00 5.07 -1.71
C LEU A 435 -10.79 5.53 -2.95
N ALA A 436 -10.39 5.06 -4.13
CA ALA A 436 -11.05 5.39 -5.40
C ALA A 436 -12.43 4.74 -5.48
N ARG A 437 -12.54 3.47 -5.12
CA ARG A 437 -13.81 2.73 -5.09
C ARG A 437 -14.84 3.39 -4.17
N GLN A 438 -14.46 3.75 -2.94
CA GLN A 438 -15.39 4.37 -2.00
C GLN A 438 -15.77 5.79 -2.41
N SER A 439 -14.81 6.58 -2.91
CA SER A 439 -15.08 7.94 -3.42
C SER A 439 -16.04 7.91 -4.61
N GLY A 440 -15.78 7.04 -5.59
CA GLY A 440 -16.64 6.85 -6.76
C GLY A 440 -18.06 6.40 -6.39
N SER A 441 -18.20 5.50 -5.40
CA SER A 441 -19.51 5.04 -4.92
C SER A 441 -20.31 6.18 -4.29
N VAL A 442 -19.67 7.02 -3.46
CA VAL A 442 -20.33 8.18 -2.82
C VAL A 442 -20.89 9.15 -3.87
N PHE A 443 -20.08 9.58 -4.84
CA PHE A 443 -20.52 10.53 -5.85
C PHE A 443 -21.51 9.92 -6.85
N SER A 444 -21.33 8.65 -7.23
CA SER A 444 -22.28 7.93 -8.09
C SER A 444 -23.64 7.78 -7.40
N GLY A 445 -23.66 7.49 -6.10
CA GLY A 445 -24.90 7.41 -5.33
C GLY A 445 -25.67 8.74 -5.31
N TRP A 446 -24.95 9.85 -5.14
CA TRP A 446 -25.57 11.18 -5.22
C TRP A 446 -26.08 11.51 -6.64
N LEU A 447 -25.31 11.19 -7.69
CA LEU A 447 -25.72 11.37 -9.08
C LEU A 447 -27.00 10.58 -9.42
N LEU A 448 -27.08 9.32 -9.00
CA LEU A 448 -28.27 8.48 -9.19
C LEU A 448 -29.50 9.09 -8.51
N ALA A 449 -29.34 9.55 -7.27
CA ALA A 449 -30.41 10.22 -6.55
C ALA A 449 -30.86 11.51 -7.25
N LYS A 450 -29.92 12.30 -7.79
CA LYS A 450 -30.22 13.51 -8.58
C LYS A 450 -30.98 13.21 -9.88
N GLN A 451 -30.78 12.04 -10.46
CA GLN A 451 -31.49 11.54 -11.65
C GLN A 451 -32.85 10.90 -11.31
N GLY A 452 -33.29 10.94 -10.05
CA GLY A 452 -34.58 10.40 -9.59
C GLY A 452 -34.52 8.94 -9.10
N GLN A 453 -33.37 8.27 -9.19
CA GLN A 453 -33.19 6.91 -8.67
C GLN A 453 -32.79 6.93 -7.18
N LEU A 454 -33.68 7.49 -6.34
CA LEU A 454 -33.40 7.82 -4.95
C LEU A 454 -32.96 6.62 -4.10
N SER A 455 -33.70 5.50 -4.14
CA SER A 455 -33.39 4.32 -3.32
C SER A 455 -32.05 3.68 -3.69
N ALA A 456 -31.77 3.56 -5.00
CA ALA A 456 -30.50 3.03 -5.48
C ALA A 456 -29.34 3.97 -5.12
N GLY A 457 -29.54 5.29 -5.27
CA GLY A 457 -28.57 6.30 -4.89
C GLY A 457 -28.23 6.27 -3.40
N ILE A 458 -29.24 6.20 -2.52
CA ILE A 458 -29.07 6.10 -1.06
C ILE A 458 -28.31 4.82 -0.68
N ALA A 459 -28.65 3.68 -1.29
CA ALA A 459 -27.94 2.42 -1.04
C ALA A 459 -26.45 2.54 -1.40
N LEU A 460 -26.14 3.14 -2.56
CA LEU A 460 -24.77 3.25 -3.06
C LEU A 460 -23.92 4.25 -2.26
N ILE A 461 -24.46 5.40 -1.85
CA ILE A 461 -23.72 6.33 -0.99
C ILE A 461 -23.47 5.74 0.40
N CYS A 462 -24.43 5.01 0.97
CA CYS A 462 -24.27 4.30 2.25
C CYS A 462 -23.16 3.24 2.15
N GLN A 463 -23.13 2.46 1.06
CA GLN A 463 -22.06 1.50 0.81
C GLN A 463 -20.68 2.16 0.80
N GLY A 464 -20.55 3.31 0.12
CA GLY A 464 -19.30 4.09 0.10
C GLY A 464 -18.90 4.62 1.48
N ILE A 465 -19.85 5.19 2.24
CA ILE A 465 -19.63 5.68 3.61
C ILE A 465 -19.16 4.53 4.53
N ASP A 466 -19.82 3.38 4.48
CA ASP A 466 -19.43 2.21 5.27
C ASP A 466 -18.07 1.64 4.86
N GLY A 467 -17.73 1.73 3.57
CA GLY A 467 -16.39 1.43 3.07
C GLY A 467 -15.33 2.32 3.72
N PHE A 468 -15.54 3.64 3.74
CA PHE A 468 -14.63 4.57 4.42
C PHE A 468 -14.51 4.29 5.93
N ARG A 469 -15.63 3.93 6.59
CA ARG A 469 -15.63 3.55 8.02
C ARG A 469 -14.76 2.32 8.28
N ARG A 470 -14.89 1.27 7.45
CA ARG A 470 -14.06 0.05 7.57
C ARG A 470 -12.56 0.33 7.37
N MET A 471 -12.21 1.30 6.54
CA MET A 471 -10.82 1.73 6.31
C MET A 471 -10.28 2.65 7.41
N GLY A 472 -11.11 3.11 8.36
CA GLY A 472 -10.72 4.10 9.36
C GLY A 472 -10.46 5.50 8.79
N HIS A 473 -11.01 5.82 7.60
CA HIS A 473 -10.78 7.10 6.92
C HIS A 473 -11.85 8.13 7.32
N ALA A 474 -11.52 8.96 8.31
CA ALA A 474 -12.36 9.99 8.91
C ALA A 474 -12.41 11.32 8.15
N MET A 475 -11.43 11.63 7.30
CA MET A 475 -11.41 12.91 6.58
C MET A 475 -12.56 13.00 5.56
N TYR A 476 -13.22 14.16 5.49
CA TYR A 476 -14.45 14.45 4.74
C TYR A 476 -15.68 13.65 5.20
N GLN A 477 -15.69 13.12 6.43
CA GLN A 477 -16.82 12.32 6.91
C GLN A 477 -18.06 13.19 7.09
N THR A 478 -17.93 14.36 7.71
CA THR A 478 -19.03 15.34 7.85
C THR A 478 -19.64 15.75 6.51
N HIS A 479 -18.80 15.98 5.47
CA HIS A 479 -19.26 16.26 4.11
C HIS A 479 -20.08 15.11 3.50
N ARG A 480 -19.60 13.85 3.62
CA ARG A 480 -20.33 12.69 3.08
C ARG A 480 -21.66 12.47 3.78
N LEU A 481 -21.71 12.66 5.10
CA LEU A 481 -22.95 12.57 5.87
C LEU A 481 -23.93 13.69 5.49
N ALA A 482 -23.44 14.91 5.26
CA ALA A 482 -24.25 16.03 4.76
C ALA A 482 -24.93 15.70 3.41
N MET A 483 -24.20 15.08 2.47
CA MET A 483 -24.78 14.61 1.21
C MET A 483 -25.87 13.56 1.42
N LEU A 484 -25.68 12.64 2.36
CA LEU A 484 -26.70 11.64 2.69
C LEU A 484 -27.94 12.29 3.34
N VAL A 485 -27.76 13.28 4.22
CA VAL A 485 -28.86 14.04 4.81
C VAL A 485 -29.67 14.75 3.72
N GLU A 486 -29.02 15.42 2.78
CA GLU A 486 -29.68 16.05 1.62
C GLU A 486 -30.56 15.04 0.85
N MET A 487 -30.03 13.85 0.57
CA MET A 487 -30.77 12.79 -0.14
C MET A 487 -31.95 12.23 0.68
N LEU A 488 -31.80 12.14 2.01
CA LEU A 488 -32.88 11.71 2.91
C LEU A 488 -33.98 12.77 3.04
N LEU A 489 -33.65 14.06 2.92
CA LEU A 489 -34.64 15.13 2.81
C LEU A 489 -35.47 15.01 1.53
N TRP A 490 -34.85 14.66 0.39
CA TRP A 490 -35.58 14.42 -0.87
C TRP A 490 -36.58 13.26 -0.80
N THR A 491 -36.34 12.29 0.08
CA THR A 491 -37.22 11.12 0.30
C THR A 491 -38.15 11.27 1.50
N ALA A 492 -38.17 12.44 2.15
CA ALA A 492 -38.93 12.71 3.37
C ALA A 492 -38.62 11.73 4.54
N GLU A 493 -37.43 11.14 4.56
CA GLU A 493 -36.99 10.21 5.62
C GLU A 493 -36.41 10.97 6.83
N TYR A 494 -37.17 11.94 7.35
CA TYR A 494 -36.70 12.95 8.31
C TYR A 494 -36.08 12.38 9.60
N LYS A 495 -36.61 11.26 10.12
CA LYS A 495 -36.05 10.61 11.31
C LYS A 495 -34.65 10.04 11.06
N LYS A 496 -34.40 9.51 9.86
CA LYS A 496 -33.05 9.04 9.48
C LYS A 496 -32.13 10.23 9.24
N ALA A 497 -32.62 11.27 8.57
CA ALA A 497 -31.88 12.51 8.34
C ALA A 497 -31.39 13.11 9.67
N ASP A 498 -32.27 13.24 10.67
CA ASP A 498 -31.91 13.74 12.01
C ASP A 498 -30.80 12.90 12.66
N LYS A 499 -30.95 11.57 12.66
CA LYS A 499 -29.93 10.66 13.23
C LYS A 499 -28.56 10.81 12.57
N ILE A 500 -28.52 10.87 11.24
CA ILE A 500 -27.28 11.06 10.48
C ILE A 500 -26.67 12.44 10.75
N LEU A 501 -27.51 13.47 10.89
CA LEU A 501 -27.06 14.82 11.19
C LEU A 501 -26.47 14.95 12.60
N GLN A 502 -27.07 14.30 13.61
CA GLN A 502 -26.49 14.21 14.95
C GLN A 502 -25.14 13.47 14.93
N GLU A 503 -25.02 12.39 14.16
CA GLU A 503 -23.73 11.71 13.96
C GLU A 503 -22.68 12.68 13.39
N ALA A 504 -23.04 13.50 12.40
CA ALA A 504 -22.13 14.48 11.81
C ALA A 504 -21.69 15.55 12.82
N PHE A 505 -22.58 16.04 13.67
CA PHE A 505 -22.22 16.98 14.75
C PHE A 505 -21.29 16.34 15.78
N ASP A 506 -21.58 15.11 16.22
CA ASP A 506 -20.72 14.34 17.13
C ASP A 506 -19.30 14.18 16.57
N ILE A 507 -19.18 13.91 15.26
CA ILE A 507 -17.88 13.79 14.58
C ILE A 507 -17.15 15.13 14.54
N SER A 508 -17.83 16.20 14.13
CA SER A 508 -17.28 17.55 14.11
C SER A 508 -16.74 17.95 15.49
N GLU A 509 -17.48 17.65 16.56
CA GLU A 509 -17.08 17.98 17.92
C GLU A 509 -15.93 17.12 18.45
N ARG A 510 -16.03 15.80 18.34
CA ARG A 510 -15.05 14.88 18.94
C ARG A 510 -13.73 14.84 18.17
N ARG A 511 -13.78 14.94 16.83
CA ARG A 511 -12.59 14.84 15.97
C ARG A 511 -12.02 16.19 15.59
N GLY A 512 -12.78 17.28 15.77
CA GLY A 512 -12.35 18.63 15.41
C GLY A 512 -12.33 18.89 13.90
N GLU A 513 -13.04 18.08 13.12
CA GLU A 513 -13.29 18.32 11.69
C GLU A 513 -14.36 19.42 11.55
N ARG A 514 -13.94 20.69 11.58
CA ARG A 514 -14.85 21.85 11.62
C ARG A 514 -15.14 22.47 10.26
N PHE A 515 -14.50 21.97 9.19
CA PHE A 515 -14.51 22.64 7.89
C PHE A 515 -15.89 22.62 7.18
N TRP A 516 -16.82 21.75 7.60
CA TRP A 516 -18.14 21.60 6.98
C TRP A 516 -19.31 22.00 7.90
N ASP A 517 -19.02 22.57 9.07
CA ASP A 517 -20.02 22.87 10.10
C ASP A 517 -21.13 23.80 9.59
N VAL A 518 -20.80 24.79 8.76
CA VAL A 518 -21.79 25.73 8.17
C VAL A 518 -22.90 24.98 7.47
N GLU A 519 -22.56 23.99 6.64
CA GLU A 519 -23.53 23.20 5.88
C GLU A 519 -24.33 22.25 6.77
N LEU A 520 -23.73 21.71 7.84
CA LEU A 520 -24.47 20.88 8.81
C LEU A 520 -25.57 21.69 9.51
N TYR A 521 -25.27 22.90 9.96
CA TYR A 521 -26.28 23.78 10.56
C TYR A 521 -27.33 24.28 9.55
N ARG A 522 -26.94 24.49 8.29
CA ARG A 522 -27.90 24.81 7.21
C ARG A 522 -28.88 23.65 6.98
N LEU A 523 -28.37 22.42 6.87
CA LEU A 523 -29.18 21.21 6.74
C LEU A 523 -30.05 20.93 7.97
N GLN A 524 -29.60 21.32 9.17
CA GLN A 524 -30.44 21.27 10.37
C GLN A 524 -31.65 22.20 10.25
N GLY A 525 -31.45 23.43 9.75
CA GLY A 525 -32.54 24.35 9.46
C GLY A 525 -33.50 23.77 8.43
N ASP A 526 -32.99 23.23 7.32
CA ASP A 526 -33.81 22.61 6.27
C ASP A 526 -34.63 21.43 6.79
N LEU A 527 -34.03 20.58 7.64
CA LEU A 527 -34.70 19.44 8.25
C LEU A 527 -35.84 19.89 9.18
N LEU A 528 -35.61 20.91 10.01
CA LEU A 528 -36.64 21.44 10.90
C LEU A 528 -37.79 22.08 10.11
N LEU A 529 -37.47 22.83 9.06
CA LEU A 529 -38.44 23.41 8.13
C LEU A 529 -39.25 22.34 7.39
N ALA A 530 -38.63 21.21 7.02
CA ALA A 530 -39.33 20.12 6.36
C ALA A 530 -40.25 19.32 7.32
N GLN A 531 -40.01 19.38 8.63
CA GLN A 531 -40.82 18.70 9.65
C GLN A 531 -42.03 19.52 10.13
N GLY A 532 -42.12 20.81 9.81
CA GLY A 532 -43.22 21.67 10.25
C GLY A 532 -42.98 23.16 9.97
N GLU A 533 -43.82 24.02 10.54
CA GLU A 533 -43.67 25.48 10.40
C GLU A 533 -42.38 25.99 11.04
N PRO A 534 -41.73 27.01 10.44
CA PRO A 534 -40.48 27.57 10.97
C PRO A 534 -40.67 28.10 12.38
N ASP A 535 -39.92 27.52 13.32
CA ASP A 535 -39.91 27.91 14.73
C ASP A 535 -38.57 28.53 15.14
N LYS A 536 -38.45 28.91 16.42
CA LYS A 536 -37.21 29.47 16.98
C LYS A 536 -36.00 28.54 16.82
N ARG A 537 -36.20 27.22 16.73
CA ARG A 537 -35.09 26.26 16.52
C ARG A 537 -34.61 26.30 15.08
N THR A 538 -35.53 26.43 14.14
CA THR A 538 -35.24 26.61 12.70
C THR A 538 -34.40 27.88 12.48
N GLU A 539 -34.85 29.01 13.03
CA GLU A 539 -34.12 30.28 12.96
C GLU A 539 -32.74 30.18 13.63
N ALA A 540 -32.67 29.57 14.82
CA ALA A 540 -31.41 29.40 15.55
C ALA A 540 -30.37 28.57 14.76
N ALA A 541 -30.81 27.53 14.03
CA ALA A 541 -29.92 26.72 13.20
C ALA A 541 -29.29 27.55 12.06
N TYR A 542 -30.09 28.31 11.32
CA TYR A 542 -29.57 29.19 10.25
C TYR A 542 -28.69 30.32 10.80
N LEU A 543 -29.08 30.96 11.90
CA LEU A 543 -28.25 31.98 12.56
C LEU A 543 -26.90 31.41 13.03
N ARG A 544 -26.88 30.15 13.47
CA ARG A 544 -25.64 29.46 13.84
C ARG A 544 -24.77 29.21 12.61
N ALA A 545 -25.34 28.77 11.50
CA ALA A 545 -24.62 28.61 10.23
C ALA A 545 -23.98 29.93 9.78
N ILE A 546 -24.74 31.03 9.78
CA ILE A 546 -24.26 32.37 9.42
C ILE A 546 -23.12 32.83 10.34
N LYS A 547 -23.27 32.63 11.66
CA LYS A 547 -22.23 33.00 12.63
C LYS A 547 -20.93 32.25 12.38
N ILE A 548 -21.01 30.94 12.08
CA ILE A 548 -19.82 30.13 11.79
C ILE A 548 -19.19 30.57 10.47
N ALA A 549 -19.99 30.84 9.43
CA ALA A 549 -19.49 31.35 8.15
C ALA A 549 -18.71 32.66 8.34
N GLN A 550 -19.25 33.59 9.13
CA GLN A 550 -18.57 34.84 9.49
C GLN A 550 -17.26 34.59 10.26
N GLN A 551 -17.25 33.66 11.22
CA GLN A 551 -16.04 33.30 11.98
C GLN A 551 -14.96 32.64 11.12
N GLN A 552 -15.36 31.87 10.10
CA GLN A 552 -14.46 31.24 9.13
C GLN A 552 -13.99 32.22 8.05
N GLY A 553 -14.49 33.46 8.04
CA GLY A 553 -14.11 34.48 7.06
C GLY A 553 -14.76 34.27 5.68
N ALA A 554 -15.82 33.47 5.60
CA ALA A 554 -16.57 33.27 4.37
C ALA A 554 -17.24 34.59 3.93
N LYS A 555 -16.99 35.00 2.68
CA LYS A 555 -17.54 36.23 2.10
C LYS A 555 -18.90 36.05 1.42
N SER A 556 -19.35 34.80 1.24
CA SER A 556 -20.61 34.45 0.60
C SER A 556 -21.39 33.45 1.43
#